data_AF-A0A9E0XH60-F1
#
_entry.id   AF-A0A9E0XH60-F1
#
_cell.length_a   1.000
_cell.length_b   1.000
_cell.length_c   1.000
_cell.angle_alpha   90.00
_cell.angle_beta   90.00
_cell.angle_gamma   90.00
#
_symmetry.space_group_name_H-M   'P 1'
#
loop_
_entity.id
_entity.type
_entity.pdbx_description
1 polymer ?
#
loop_
_entity_poly.entity_id
_entity_poly.type
_entity_poly.pdbx_seq_one_letter_code
_entity_poly.pdbx_strand_id
1 'polypeptide(L)'
;MMNTKLLSLLLILFYFSSLSSIPLTAAPVSVSSQANPPATMSQAQGAQKGKETGNLTPIPPSQIANFSALDRPSLITQGAAIVLMSLMPFLIMILTSFVKIVVVLSLLRSALGVQQAPPNQVINGVAFLLSIYVMFPTGVKMYEAALPAMAKQNIPQELLSGTSAEYVINVAAAAREPFRDFLKNNSLVKHQRIFFRTV
;
A
#
# COMPACT_ATOMS: atom_id res chain seq x y z
N MET A 1 -17.66 21.75 9.60
CA MET A 1 -16.24 21.49 9.25
C MET A 1 -15.99 20.14 8.54
N MET A 2 -16.96 19.20 8.47
CA MET A 2 -16.71 17.83 7.99
C MET A 2 -16.62 17.69 6.45
N ASN A 3 -17.33 18.53 5.69
CA ASN A 3 -17.52 18.33 4.24
C ASN A 3 -16.25 18.55 3.41
N THR A 4 -15.33 19.42 3.86
CA THR A 4 -14.07 19.72 3.13
C THR A 4 -13.12 18.53 3.10
N LYS A 5 -13.11 17.71 4.17
CA LYS A 5 -12.31 16.47 4.22
C LYS A 5 -12.85 15.41 3.25
N LEU A 6 -14.18 15.29 3.13
CA LEU A 6 -14.84 14.38 2.20
C LEU A 6 -14.57 14.76 0.74
N LEU A 7 -14.66 16.06 0.42
CA LEU A 7 -14.38 16.57 -0.93
C LEU A 7 -12.91 16.35 -1.32
N SER A 8 -11.96 16.56 -0.40
CA SER A 8 -10.54 16.29 -0.63
C SER A 8 -10.23 14.81 -0.86
N LEU A 9 -10.94 13.90 -0.17
CA LEU A 9 -10.80 12.45 -0.37
C LEU A 9 -11.24 12.05 -1.78
N LEU A 10 -12.37 12.59 -2.25
CA LEU A 10 -12.91 12.31 -3.59
C LEU A 10 -11.97 12.84 -4.68
N LEU A 11 -11.40 14.05 -4.49
CA LEU A 11 -10.42 14.63 -5.41
C LEU A 11 -9.15 13.77 -5.54
N ILE A 12 -8.65 13.22 -4.43
CA ILE A 12 -7.49 12.32 -4.42
C ILE A 12 -7.80 10.99 -5.14
N LEU A 13 -8.97 10.40 -4.90
CA LEU A 13 -9.40 9.16 -5.58
C LEU A 13 -9.56 9.37 -7.09
N PHE A 14 -10.13 10.51 -7.51
CA PHE A 14 -10.26 10.86 -8.92
C PHE A 14 -8.89 11.04 -9.59
N TYR A 15 -7.98 11.77 -8.94
CA TYR A 15 -6.61 11.99 -9.44
C TYR A 15 -5.82 10.68 -9.60
N PHE A 16 -5.96 9.74 -8.66
CA PHE A 16 -5.33 8.42 -8.75
C PHE A 16 -5.85 7.62 -9.95
N SER A 17 -7.16 7.70 -10.26
CA SER A 17 -7.73 7.05 -11.44
C SER A 17 -7.14 7.61 -12.74
N SER A 18 -7.02 8.94 -12.87
CA SER A 18 -6.49 9.57 -14.09
C SER A 18 -5.02 9.23 -14.36
N LEU A 19 -4.20 9.02 -13.32
CA LEU A 19 -2.77 8.70 -13.50
C LEU A 19 -2.54 7.28 -14.08
N SER A 20 -3.51 6.37 -13.93
CA SER A 20 -3.44 5.00 -14.48
C SER A 20 -3.71 4.90 -15.99
N SER A 21 -4.22 5.97 -16.62
CA SER A 21 -4.76 5.95 -17.99
C SER A 21 -3.86 6.62 -19.02
N ILE A 22 -2.56 6.30 -19.00
CA ILE A 22 -1.62 6.70 -20.08
C ILE A 22 -1.65 5.61 -21.17
N PRO A 23 -2.25 5.84 -22.35
CA PRO A 23 -2.20 4.86 -23.44
C PRO A 23 -0.80 4.83 -24.06
N LEU A 24 -0.17 3.65 -24.03
CA LEU A 24 1.10 3.39 -24.72
C LEU A 24 0.87 3.38 -26.24
N THR A 25 1.12 4.51 -26.90
CA THR A 25 0.99 4.61 -28.36
C THR A 25 2.12 3.86 -29.07
N ALA A 26 1.79 2.75 -29.72
CA ALA A 26 2.73 1.99 -30.54
C ALA A 26 2.96 2.71 -31.89
N ALA A 27 4.18 3.14 -32.15
CA ALA A 27 4.58 3.63 -33.48
C ALA A 27 4.88 2.43 -34.41
N PRO A 28 4.32 2.38 -35.64
CA PRO A 28 4.60 1.31 -36.58
C PRO A 28 6.03 1.41 -37.14
N VAL A 29 6.68 0.25 -37.31
CA VAL A 29 8.03 0.14 -37.89
C VAL A 29 7.97 0.33 -39.39
N SER A 30 8.55 1.43 -39.88
CA SER A 30 8.74 1.69 -41.31
C SER A 30 9.98 0.94 -41.83
N VAL A 31 9.78 -0.03 -42.71
CA VAL A 31 10.86 -0.72 -43.42
C VAL A 31 11.36 0.18 -44.56
N SER A 32 12.64 0.57 -44.56
CA SER A 32 13.29 1.29 -45.66
C SER A 32 14.37 0.44 -46.33
N SER A 33 14.24 0.28 -47.65
CA SER A 33 15.06 -0.62 -48.47
C SER A 33 16.41 -0.03 -48.92
N GLN A 34 17.33 -0.95 -49.22
CA GLN A 34 18.72 -0.85 -49.69
C GLN A 34 18.98 -0.02 -50.98
N ALA A 35 20.04 0.83 -50.99
CA ALA A 35 20.95 1.16 -52.12
C ALA A 35 22.17 2.00 -51.66
N ASN A 36 23.28 2.04 -52.42
CA ASN A 36 24.60 2.62 -52.02
C ASN A 36 25.16 3.65 -53.08
N PRO A 37 26.46 4.06 -53.13
CA PRO A 37 27.01 5.44 -53.01
C PRO A 37 27.53 6.02 -54.38
N PRO A 38 28.43 7.05 -54.54
CA PRO A 38 29.25 7.85 -53.58
C PRO A 38 29.44 9.37 -53.93
N ALA A 39 30.61 9.94 -53.57
CA ALA A 39 31.26 11.22 -53.93
C ALA A 39 30.92 12.49 -53.09
N THR A 40 31.84 13.36 -52.63
CA THR A 40 33.33 13.33 -52.49
C THR A 40 33.78 14.38 -51.44
N MET A 41 34.75 14.00 -50.57
CA MET A 41 35.72 14.80 -49.77
C MET A 41 35.55 16.32 -49.50
N SER A 42 35.77 16.73 -48.23
CA SER A 42 36.82 17.72 -47.86
C SER A 42 37.17 17.66 -46.36
N GLN A 43 38.35 18.16 -45.96
CA GLN A 43 39.00 17.91 -44.67
C GLN A 43 39.10 19.14 -43.75
N ALA A 44 39.09 18.86 -42.44
CA ALA A 44 39.82 19.49 -41.32
C ALA A 44 40.11 21.01 -41.28
N GLN A 45 39.77 21.65 -40.14
CA GLN A 45 40.65 22.56 -39.37
C GLN A 45 40.00 22.96 -38.03
N GLY A 46 40.76 23.52 -37.08
CA GLY A 46 40.28 23.92 -35.75
C GLY A 46 40.81 25.28 -35.28
N ALA A 47 40.61 25.56 -33.98
CA ALA A 47 41.08 26.70 -33.17
C ALA A 47 40.21 28.00 -33.09
N GLN A 48 39.72 28.23 -31.87
CA GLN A 48 39.53 29.50 -31.13
C GLN A 48 39.05 30.80 -31.82
N LYS A 49 37.96 31.39 -31.29
CA LYS A 49 37.93 32.59 -30.39
C LYS A 49 36.60 33.34 -30.54
N GLY A 50 36.00 33.78 -29.43
CA GLY A 50 34.59 34.20 -29.38
C GLY A 50 34.29 35.67 -29.66
N LYS A 51 32.99 35.98 -29.72
CA LYS A 51 32.40 37.30 -29.45
C LYS A 51 31.12 37.10 -28.62
N GLU A 52 31.09 37.73 -27.45
CA GLU A 52 29.90 37.80 -26.61
C GLU A 52 28.95 38.90 -27.12
N THR A 53 27.64 38.67 -27.02
CA THR A 53 26.58 39.60 -26.55
C THR A 53 25.24 39.09 -27.06
N GLY A 54 24.40 38.54 -26.17
CA GLY A 54 23.15 37.86 -26.57
C GLY A 54 22.24 37.42 -25.42
N ASN A 55 22.20 38.21 -24.34
CA ASN A 55 21.28 38.10 -23.20
C ASN A 55 21.38 36.83 -22.31
N LEU A 56 22.10 36.95 -21.19
CA LEU A 56 21.98 36.05 -20.04
C LEU A 56 20.76 36.46 -19.21
N THR A 57 19.86 35.52 -18.90
CA THR A 57 19.05 35.61 -17.68
C THR A 57 19.54 34.49 -16.75
N PRO A 58 20.42 34.79 -15.77
CA PRO A 58 20.91 33.77 -14.85
C PRO A 58 19.75 33.18 -14.05
N ILE A 59 19.53 31.87 -14.16
CA ILE A 59 18.59 31.17 -13.29
C ILE A 59 19.14 31.29 -11.86
N PRO A 60 18.41 31.91 -10.91
CA PRO A 60 18.92 32.08 -9.55
C PRO A 60 19.10 30.71 -8.89
N PRO A 61 20.28 30.40 -8.31
CA PRO A 61 20.56 29.07 -7.77
C PRO A 61 19.67 28.67 -6.57
N SER A 62 18.88 29.60 -6.03
CA SER A 62 17.94 29.36 -4.94
C SER A 62 16.73 28.50 -5.32
N GLN A 63 16.31 28.42 -6.59
CA GLN A 63 15.15 27.60 -6.98
C GLN A 63 15.47 26.11 -7.09
N ILE A 64 16.73 25.75 -7.35
CA ILE A 64 17.17 24.34 -7.46
C ILE A 64 17.42 23.75 -6.05
N ALA A 65 17.94 24.56 -5.12
CA ALA A 65 18.18 24.14 -3.73
C ALA A 65 16.91 23.70 -2.98
N ASN A 66 15.76 24.31 -3.29
CA ASN A 66 14.47 24.02 -2.65
C ASN A 66 13.94 22.59 -2.91
N PHE A 67 14.46 21.88 -3.91
CA PHE A 67 14.09 20.49 -4.17
C PHE A 67 15.00 19.48 -3.43
N SER A 68 16.22 19.89 -3.11
CA SER A 68 17.23 19.10 -2.37
C SER A 68 17.10 19.24 -0.86
N ALA A 69 16.65 20.40 -0.38
CA ALA A 69 16.41 20.68 1.04
C ALA A 69 15.03 20.23 1.53
N LEU A 70 14.18 19.70 0.66
CA LEU A 70 13.02 18.93 1.10
C LEU A 70 13.55 17.66 1.74
N ASP A 71 13.38 17.53 3.05
CA ASP A 71 13.59 16.30 3.82
C ASP A 71 12.91 15.15 3.07
N ARG A 72 13.70 14.36 2.33
CA ARG A 72 13.21 13.21 1.56
C ARG A 72 13.29 12.03 2.52
N PRO A 73 12.21 11.65 3.24
CA PRO A 73 12.19 10.37 3.93
C PRO A 73 12.54 9.32 2.88
N SER A 74 13.57 8.52 3.17
CA SER A 74 14.27 7.75 2.15
C SER A 74 13.30 6.93 1.28
N LEU A 75 13.66 6.63 0.03
CA LEU A 75 12.82 5.77 -0.83
C LEU A 75 12.52 4.41 -0.15
N ILE A 76 13.41 3.97 0.76
CA ILE A 76 13.21 2.83 1.65
C ILE A 76 12.08 3.08 2.66
N THR A 77 12.05 4.24 3.33
CA THR A 77 10.98 4.65 4.27
C THR A 77 9.63 4.81 3.55
N GLN A 78 9.62 5.47 2.39
CA GLN A 78 8.42 5.63 1.57
C GLN A 78 7.90 4.28 1.04
N GLY A 79 8.80 3.42 0.55
CA GLY A 79 8.47 2.05 0.14
C GLY A 79 7.93 1.22 1.30
N ALA A 80 8.56 1.27 2.48
CA ALA A 80 8.11 0.58 3.68
C ALA A 80 6.71 1.04 4.12
N ALA A 81 6.43 2.34 4.08
CA ALA A 81 5.10 2.88 4.40
C ALA A 81 4.01 2.37 3.45
N ILE A 82 4.29 2.34 2.13
CA ILE A 82 3.36 1.81 1.11
C ILE A 82 3.14 0.30 1.29
N VAL A 83 4.21 -0.45 1.56
CA VAL A 83 4.14 -1.90 1.83
C VAL A 83 3.32 -2.19 3.09
N LEU A 84 3.55 -1.48 4.19
CA LEU A 84 2.77 -1.64 5.42
C LEU A 84 1.29 -1.30 5.20
N MET A 85 0.99 -0.25 4.43
CA MET A 85 -0.38 0.16 4.15
C MET A 85 -1.13 -0.83 3.24
N SER A 86 -0.46 -1.44 2.25
CA SER A 86 -1.09 -2.45 1.37
C SER A 86 -1.16 -3.84 2.01
N LEU A 87 -0.22 -4.18 2.90
CA LEU A 87 -0.20 -5.45 3.64
C LEU A 87 -1.22 -5.47 4.79
N MET A 88 -1.50 -4.32 5.43
CA MET A 88 -2.46 -4.21 6.53
C MET A 88 -3.84 -4.87 6.23
N PRO A 89 -4.57 -4.55 5.14
CA PRO A 89 -5.86 -5.19 4.86
C PRO A 89 -5.73 -6.69 4.60
N PHE A 90 -4.65 -7.14 3.94
CA PHE A 90 -4.41 -8.57 3.69
C PHE A 90 -4.15 -9.34 4.99
N LEU A 91 -3.37 -8.77 5.91
CA LEU A 91 -3.11 -9.36 7.22
C LEU A 91 -4.40 -9.48 8.04
N ILE A 92 -5.25 -8.44 8.05
CA ILE A 92 -6.56 -8.49 8.72
C ILE A 92 -7.46 -9.60 8.13
N MET A 93 -7.45 -9.81 6.81
CA MET A 93 -8.22 -10.89 6.18
C MET A 93 -7.77 -12.29 6.64
N ILE A 94 -6.46 -12.52 6.79
CA ILE A 94 -5.92 -13.82 7.27
C ILE A 94 -6.13 -14.02 8.77
N LEU A 95 -5.97 -12.95 9.56
CA LEU A 95 -6.08 -12.99 11.02
C LEU A 95 -7.53 -13.10 11.53
N THR A 96 -8.53 -12.97 10.65
CA THR A 96 -9.97 -13.00 11.01
C THR A 96 -10.68 -14.25 10.49
N SER A 97 -11.97 -14.37 10.82
CA SER A 97 -12.85 -15.46 10.36
C SER A 97 -13.02 -15.54 8.83
N PHE A 98 -12.65 -14.49 8.09
CA PHE A 98 -12.91 -14.32 6.66
C PHE A 98 -12.52 -15.55 5.82
N VAL A 99 -11.31 -16.08 5.99
CA VAL A 99 -10.82 -17.23 5.21
C VAL A 99 -11.72 -18.46 5.40
N LYS A 100 -12.15 -18.76 6.63
CA LYS A 100 -13.04 -19.90 6.92
C LYS A 100 -14.41 -19.70 6.27
N ILE A 101 -14.96 -18.48 6.31
CA ILE A 101 -16.25 -18.15 5.70
C ILE A 101 -16.20 -18.24 4.16
N VAL A 102 -15.18 -17.65 3.51
CA VAL A 102 -15.02 -17.72 2.05
C VAL A 102 -14.89 -19.16 1.58
N VAL A 103 -14.09 -19.99 2.26
CA VAL A 103 -13.92 -21.40 1.90
C VAL A 103 -15.24 -22.17 2.04
N VAL A 104 -15.99 -22.01 3.13
CA VAL A 104 -17.29 -22.69 3.30
C VAL A 104 -18.31 -22.25 2.25
N LEU A 105 -18.40 -20.94 1.93
CA LEU A 105 -19.30 -20.45 0.87
C LEU A 105 -18.87 -20.90 -0.54
N SER A 106 -17.56 -21.00 -0.80
CA SER A 106 -17.02 -21.53 -2.06
C SER A 106 -17.30 -23.02 -2.23
N LEU A 107 -17.16 -23.81 -1.15
CA LEU A 107 -17.53 -25.23 -1.14
C LEU A 107 -19.05 -25.41 -1.34
N LEU A 108 -19.88 -24.58 -0.69
CA LEU A 108 -21.33 -24.58 -0.88
C LEU A 108 -21.71 -24.27 -2.34
N ARG A 109 -21.05 -23.28 -2.96
CA ARG A 109 -21.25 -22.97 -4.38
C ARG A 109 -20.97 -24.18 -5.27
N SER A 110 -19.84 -24.86 -5.07
CA SER A 110 -19.51 -26.09 -5.80
C SER A 110 -20.49 -27.22 -5.55
N ALA A 111 -20.99 -27.37 -4.32
CA ALA A 111 -21.96 -28.40 -3.94
C ALA A 111 -23.35 -28.19 -4.54
N LEU A 112 -23.74 -26.95 -4.84
CA LEU A 112 -25.04 -26.64 -5.46
C LEU A 112 -25.10 -26.96 -6.97
N GLY A 113 -23.97 -27.25 -7.62
CA GLY A 113 -23.92 -27.67 -9.04
C GLY A 113 -24.34 -26.61 -10.07
N VAL A 114 -24.70 -25.39 -9.66
CA VAL A 114 -25.22 -24.33 -10.54
C VAL A 114 -24.06 -23.55 -11.18
N GLN A 115 -23.96 -23.58 -12.52
CA GLN A 115 -22.83 -22.97 -13.23
C GLN A 115 -22.75 -21.42 -13.15
N GLN A 116 -23.81 -20.75 -12.65
CA GLN A 116 -23.95 -19.28 -12.70
C GLN A 116 -24.29 -18.63 -11.35
N ALA A 117 -24.37 -19.39 -10.25
CA ALA A 117 -24.74 -18.85 -8.93
C ALA A 117 -23.67 -19.12 -7.85
N PRO A 118 -23.41 -18.17 -6.93
CA PRO A 118 -23.26 -16.72 -7.14
C PRO A 118 -21.86 -16.38 -7.71
N PRO A 119 -21.67 -15.21 -8.36
CA PRO A 119 -20.35 -14.80 -8.85
C PRO A 119 -19.36 -14.57 -7.69
N ASN A 120 -18.06 -14.77 -7.94
CA ASN A 120 -16.99 -14.69 -6.93
C ASN A 120 -17.03 -13.38 -6.13
N GLN A 121 -17.40 -12.26 -6.77
CA GLN A 121 -17.51 -10.95 -6.14
C GLN A 121 -18.63 -10.89 -5.08
N VAL A 122 -19.77 -11.57 -5.31
CA VAL A 122 -20.86 -11.67 -4.33
C VAL A 122 -20.46 -12.58 -3.17
N ILE A 123 -19.81 -13.72 -3.43
CA ILE A 123 -19.30 -14.61 -2.38
C ILE A 123 -18.32 -13.86 -1.47
N ASN A 124 -17.37 -13.14 -2.06
CA ASN A 124 -16.38 -12.36 -1.31
C ASN A 124 -17.02 -11.19 -0.54
N GLY A 125 -18.00 -10.50 -1.12
CA GLY A 125 -18.73 -9.42 -0.47
C GLY A 125 -19.55 -9.88 0.74
N VAL A 126 -20.31 -10.96 0.59
CA VAL A 126 -21.07 -11.58 1.69
C VAL A 126 -20.14 -12.11 2.78
N ALA A 127 -19.02 -12.74 2.40
CA ALA A 127 -18.03 -13.22 3.36
C ALA A 127 -17.38 -12.08 4.16
N PHE A 128 -17.12 -10.93 3.54
CA PHE A 128 -16.56 -9.76 4.22
C PHE A 128 -17.55 -9.16 5.23
N LEU A 129 -18.82 -8.98 4.84
CA LEU A 129 -19.88 -8.50 5.73
C LEU A 129 -20.09 -9.43 6.93
N LEU A 130 -20.16 -10.74 6.67
CA LEU A 130 -20.33 -11.75 7.71
C LEU A 130 -19.08 -11.87 8.62
N SER A 131 -17.87 -11.65 8.08
CA SER A 131 -16.65 -11.60 8.88
C SER A 131 -16.68 -10.45 9.89
N ILE A 132 -17.11 -9.25 9.47
CA ILE A 132 -17.28 -8.09 10.37
C ILE A 132 -18.30 -8.40 11.47
N TYR A 133 -19.45 -8.99 11.11
CA TYR A 133 -20.47 -9.40 12.07
C TYR A 133 -19.93 -10.39 13.12
N VAL A 134 -19.22 -11.43 12.69
CA VAL A 134 -18.62 -12.43 13.59
C VAL A 134 -17.47 -11.84 14.44
N MET A 135 -16.74 -10.85 13.93
CA MET A 135 -15.64 -10.19 14.66
C MET A 135 -16.05 -9.05 15.57
N PHE A 136 -17.30 -8.56 15.50
CA PHE A 136 -17.82 -7.49 16.36
C PHE A 136 -17.46 -7.64 17.85
N PRO A 137 -17.72 -8.79 18.54
CA PRO A 137 -17.38 -8.93 19.95
C PRO A 137 -15.86 -8.94 20.23
N THR A 138 -15.03 -9.40 19.29
CA THR A 138 -13.56 -9.34 19.42
C THR A 138 -13.08 -7.89 19.29
N GLY A 139 -13.65 -7.13 18.35
CA GLY A 139 -13.35 -5.71 18.16
C GLY A 139 -13.68 -4.86 19.40
N VAL A 140 -14.83 -5.10 20.04
CA VAL A 140 -15.21 -4.43 21.30
C VAL A 140 -14.20 -4.74 22.40
N LYS A 141 -13.85 -6.02 22.61
CA LYS A 141 -12.84 -6.41 23.61
C LYS A 141 -11.45 -5.83 23.34
N MET A 142 -11.04 -5.71 22.07
CA MET A 142 -9.80 -5.05 21.69
C MET A 142 -9.82 -3.56 22.01
N TYR A 143 -10.94 -2.88 21.77
CA TYR A 143 -11.11 -1.46 22.12
C TYR A 143 -11.05 -1.25 23.63
N GLU A 144 -11.83 -2.02 24.41
CA GLU A 144 -11.84 -1.95 25.88
C GLU A 144 -10.46 -2.25 26.49
N ALA A 145 -9.75 -3.27 25.99
CA ALA A 145 -8.40 -3.60 26.44
C ALA A 145 -7.36 -2.52 26.06
N ALA A 146 -7.56 -1.80 24.95
CA ALA A 146 -6.65 -0.75 24.52
C ALA A 146 -6.81 0.55 25.31
N LEU A 147 -8.03 0.92 25.76
CA LEU A 147 -8.30 2.14 26.53
C LEU A 147 -7.28 2.43 27.65
N PRO A 148 -6.96 1.51 28.59
CA PRO A 148 -5.99 1.78 29.65
C PRO A 148 -4.53 1.89 29.17
N ALA A 149 -4.18 1.33 28.01
CA ALA A 149 -2.86 1.52 27.39
C ALA A 149 -2.76 2.91 26.75
N MET A 150 -3.79 3.32 25.99
CA MET A 150 -3.87 4.65 25.38
C MET A 150 -3.88 5.77 26.43
N ALA A 151 -4.55 5.57 27.57
CA ALA A 151 -4.69 6.58 28.63
C ALA A 151 -3.42 6.80 29.48
N LYS A 152 -2.47 5.84 29.48
CA LYS A 152 -1.25 5.91 30.30
C LYS A 152 -0.08 6.65 29.64
N GLN A 153 -0.11 6.84 28.33
CA GLN A 153 0.99 7.41 27.57
C GLN A 153 0.51 8.66 26.83
N ASN A 154 1.26 9.75 26.97
CA ASN A 154 1.07 10.94 26.14
C ASN A 154 1.23 10.54 24.68
N ILE A 155 0.21 10.78 23.86
CA ILE A 155 0.21 10.47 22.43
C ILE A 155 1.44 11.14 21.79
N PRO A 156 2.46 10.39 21.33
CA PRO A 156 3.65 11.02 20.79
C PRO A 156 3.28 11.73 19.49
N GLN A 157 3.55 13.03 19.41
CA GLN A 157 3.26 13.85 18.23
C GLN A 157 3.96 13.32 16.97
N GLU A 158 5.04 12.56 17.16
CA GLU A 158 5.76 11.83 16.11
C GLU A 158 5.72 10.31 16.36
N LEU A 159 5.00 9.60 15.50
CA LEU A 159 4.95 8.12 15.44
C LEU A 159 6.30 7.46 15.12
N LEU A 160 7.36 8.23 14.84
CA LEU A 160 8.64 7.76 14.31
C LEU A 160 9.82 7.97 15.26
N SER A 161 9.59 8.61 16.41
CA SER A 161 10.60 8.80 17.47
C SER A 161 10.77 7.53 18.31
N GLY A 162 11.94 7.30 18.93
CA GLY A 162 12.22 6.08 19.70
C GLY A 162 11.23 5.78 20.84
N THR A 163 10.58 6.81 21.39
CA THR A 163 9.53 6.70 22.43
C THR A 163 8.21 6.14 21.89
N SER A 164 7.94 6.27 20.58
CA SER A 164 6.76 5.68 19.95
C SER A 164 6.78 4.15 19.95
N ALA A 165 7.97 3.53 20.00
CA ALA A 165 8.10 2.08 20.08
C ALA A 165 7.50 1.53 21.39
N GLU A 166 7.71 2.21 22.52
CA GLU A 166 7.13 1.81 23.81
C GLU A 166 5.60 1.95 23.81
N TYR A 167 5.06 2.99 23.16
CA TYR A 167 3.63 3.17 22.95
C TYR A 167 3.03 2.04 22.10
N VAL A 168 3.61 1.79 20.93
CA VAL A 168 3.17 0.72 20.03
C VAL A 168 3.28 -0.65 20.69
N ILE A 169 4.34 -0.91 21.47
CA ILE A 169 4.51 -2.19 22.19
C ILE A 169 3.45 -2.36 23.29
N ASN A 170 3.21 -1.36 24.14
CA ASN A 170 2.23 -1.47 25.22
C ASN A 170 0.78 -1.58 24.71
N VAL A 171 0.43 -0.76 23.71
CA VAL A 171 -0.88 -0.82 23.05
C VAL A 171 -1.05 -2.14 22.30
N ALA A 172 -0.04 -2.60 21.56
CA ALA A 172 -0.10 -3.90 20.89
C ALA A 172 -0.17 -5.06 21.88
N ALA A 173 0.55 -5.02 23.00
CA ALA A 173 0.48 -6.06 24.03
C ALA A 173 -0.94 -6.18 24.61
N ALA A 174 -1.56 -5.06 24.97
CA ALA A 174 -2.93 -5.03 25.48
C ALA A 174 -3.96 -5.50 24.42
N ALA A 175 -3.83 -5.05 23.16
CA ALA A 175 -4.72 -5.45 22.07
C ALA A 175 -4.53 -6.91 21.61
N ARG A 176 -3.36 -7.53 21.90
CA ARG A 176 -3.03 -8.90 21.48
C ARG A 176 -3.68 -9.98 22.33
N GLU A 177 -4.02 -9.73 23.60
CA GLU A 177 -4.68 -10.74 24.44
C GLU A 177 -6.09 -11.15 23.93
N PRO A 178 -7.06 -10.24 23.70
CA PRO A 178 -8.36 -10.63 23.16
C PRO A 178 -8.26 -11.27 21.77
N PHE A 179 -7.29 -10.85 20.96
CA PHE A 179 -7.01 -11.44 19.66
C PHE A 179 -6.44 -12.88 19.77
N ARG A 180 -5.49 -13.10 20.70
CA ARG A 180 -4.94 -14.41 21.03
C ARG A 180 -6.02 -15.37 21.53
N ASP A 181 -6.94 -14.90 22.37
CA ASP A 181 -8.04 -15.72 22.89
C ASP A 181 -9.05 -16.10 21.81
N PHE A 182 -9.34 -15.19 20.86
CA PHE A 182 -10.10 -15.54 19.66
C PHE A 182 -9.42 -16.68 18.87
N LEU A 183 -8.09 -16.60 18.66
CA LEU A 183 -7.33 -17.64 17.96
C LEU A 183 -7.26 -18.97 18.72
N LYS A 184 -7.13 -18.95 20.06
CA LYS A 184 -7.21 -20.16 20.90
C LYS A 184 -8.55 -20.86 20.69
N ASN A 185 -9.66 -20.12 20.75
CA ASN A 185 -11.01 -20.67 20.61
C ASN A 185 -11.30 -21.19 19.20
N ASN A 186 -10.63 -20.67 18.17
CA ASN A 186 -10.82 -21.05 16.77
C ASN A 186 -9.82 -22.09 16.24
N SER A 187 -8.81 -22.45 17.03
CA SER A 187 -7.79 -23.46 16.68
C SER A 187 -8.02 -24.78 17.41
N LEU A 188 -7.83 -25.90 16.72
CA LEU A 188 -8.08 -27.23 17.28
C LEU A 188 -7.03 -27.58 18.34
N VAL A 189 -7.50 -27.84 19.56
CA VAL A 189 -6.67 -28.25 20.72
C VAL A 189 -5.76 -29.46 20.40
N LYS A 190 -6.21 -30.36 19.52
CA LYS A 190 -5.41 -31.49 19.02
C LYS A 190 -4.11 -31.06 18.34
N HIS A 191 -4.13 -29.99 17.54
CA HIS A 191 -2.94 -29.49 16.84
C HIS A 191 -2.03 -28.68 17.77
N GLN A 192 -2.60 -27.92 18.73
CA GLN A 192 -1.83 -27.21 19.76
C GLN A 192 -0.91 -28.17 20.53
N ARG A 193 -1.45 -29.30 21.02
CA ARG A 193 -0.66 -30.30 21.76
C ARG A 193 0.40 -31.03 20.92
N ILE A 194 0.27 -31.07 19.60
CA ILE A 194 1.30 -31.63 18.72
C ILE A 194 2.44 -30.63 18.56
N PHE A 195 2.14 -29.35 18.35
CA PHE A 195 3.14 -28.29 18.23
C PHE A 195 4.01 -28.17 19.49
N PHE A 196 3.40 -28.05 20.68
CA PHE A 196 4.12 -27.96 21.95
C PHE A 196 4.82 -29.25 22.42
N ARG A 197 4.73 -30.35 21.66
CA ARG A 197 5.47 -31.60 21.92
C ARG A 197 6.70 -31.75 21.00
N THR A 198 6.84 -30.90 19.99
CA THR A 198 7.83 -31.03 18.92
C THR A 198 8.76 -29.81 18.82
N VAL A 199 8.47 -28.75 19.57
CA VAL A 199 9.33 -27.58 19.82
C VAL A 199 9.91 -27.68 21.22
#